data_AF-A0A1F0MN77-F1
#
_entry.id   AF-A0A1F0MN77-F1
#
_cell.length_a   1.000
_cell.length_b   1.000
_cell.length_c   1.000
_cell.angle_alpha   90.00
_cell.angle_beta   90.00
_cell.angle_gamma   90.00
#
_symmetry.space_group_name_H-M   'P 1'
#
loop_
_entity.id
_entity.type
_entity.pdbx_description
1 polymer ?
#
loop_
_entity_poly.entity_id
_entity_poly.type
_entity_poly.pdbx_seq_one_letter_code
_entity_poly.pdbx_strand_id
1 'polypeptide(L)'
;MKHHRFALESYRDIAQAEQVVGRIIEAYNKRDRHSGLNYYTPDEVYTGKWKQILARRQAKEQRYYQAHPTRRPAVSAYKAPPQLVGINIGRDLAVYQQV
;
A
#
# COMPACT_ATOMS: atom_id res chain seq x y z
N MET A 1 -4.00 9.48 8.34
CA MET A 1 -3.02 10.51 8.77
C MET A 1 -2.74 10.50 10.26
N LYS A 2 -3.75 10.45 11.15
CA LYS A 2 -3.59 10.48 12.63
C LYS A 2 -2.49 9.55 13.20
N HIS A 3 -2.29 8.37 12.61
CA HIS A 3 -1.32 7.37 13.08
C HIS A 3 0.02 7.38 12.31
N HIS A 4 0.28 8.40 11.49
CA HIS A 4 1.54 8.49 10.76
C HIS A 4 2.67 8.92 11.70
N ARG A 5 3.90 8.44 11.48
CA ARG A 5 5.07 8.74 12.33
C ARG A 5 5.37 10.24 12.53
N PHE A 6 4.94 11.10 11.61
CA PHE A 6 5.09 12.56 11.69
C PHE A 6 3.85 13.28 12.23
N ALA A 7 2.74 12.58 12.48
CA ALA A 7 1.45 13.19 12.83
C ALA A 7 1.37 13.70 14.28
N LEU A 8 2.36 13.36 15.11
CA LEU A 8 2.45 13.80 16.51
C LEU A 8 3.45 14.96 16.71
N GLU A 9 4.03 15.49 15.62
CA GLU A 9 4.93 16.63 15.70
C GLU A 9 4.14 17.92 16.01
N SER A 10 4.52 18.64 17.06
CA SER A 10 3.99 19.97 17.36
C SER A 10 4.60 21.01 16.42
N TYR A 11 3.81 21.98 15.97
CA TYR A 11 4.23 23.07 15.08
C TYR A 11 3.87 24.43 15.69
N ARG A 12 4.73 25.43 15.43
CA ARG A 12 4.62 26.78 16.02
C ARG A 12 3.79 27.73 15.17
N ASP A 13 3.71 27.48 13.87
CA ASP A 13 3.01 28.30 12.89
C ASP A 13 2.44 27.43 11.76
N ILE A 14 1.64 28.05 10.90
CA ILE A 14 0.97 27.38 9.77
C ILE A 14 2.01 26.86 8.75
N ALA A 15 3.09 27.58 8.51
CA ALA A 15 4.10 27.18 7.54
C ALA A 15 4.79 25.87 7.96
N GLN A 16 5.09 25.71 9.24
CA GLN A 16 5.60 24.45 9.80
C GLN A 16 4.58 23.33 9.70
N ALA A 17 3.29 23.61 9.96
CA ALA A 17 2.23 22.62 9.81
C ALA A 17 2.14 22.11 8.37
N GLU A 18 2.19 22.99 7.37
CA GLU A 18 2.18 22.63 5.95
C GLU A 18 3.36 21.73 5.57
N GLN A 19 4.56 22.03 6.08
CA GLN A 19 5.74 21.19 5.84
C GLN A 19 5.59 19.79 6.43
N VAL A 20 5.04 19.67 7.65
CA VAL A 20 4.77 18.37 8.29
C VAL A 20 3.76 17.59 7.45
N VAL A 21 2.65 18.21 7.07
CA VAL A 21 1.60 17.58 6.25
C VAL A 21 2.16 17.14 4.89
N GLY A 22 2.97 17.99 4.24
CA GLY A 22 3.65 17.65 2.99
C GLY A 22 4.53 16.41 3.12
N ARG A 23 5.30 16.28 4.21
CA ARG A 23 6.09 15.08 4.50
C ARG A 23 5.22 13.83 4.72
N ILE A 24 4.07 13.98 5.37
CA ILE A 24 3.12 12.86 5.57
C ILE A 24 2.59 12.40 4.21
N ILE A 25 2.16 13.32 3.35
CA ILE A 25 1.62 13.00 2.02
C ILE A 25 2.69 12.35 1.13
N GLU A 26 3.91 12.88 1.15
CA GLU A 26 5.02 12.29 0.39
C GLU A 26 5.34 10.87 0.85
N ALA A 27 5.45 10.67 2.17
CA ALA A 27 5.72 9.35 2.74
C ALA A 27 4.60 8.36 2.41
N TYR A 28 3.34 8.77 2.58
CA TYR A 28 2.18 7.95 2.26
C TYR A 28 2.19 7.48 0.79
N ASN A 29 2.49 8.39 -0.13
CA ASN A 29 2.44 8.11 -1.57
C ASN A 29 3.65 7.34 -2.09
N LYS A 30 4.85 7.60 -1.55
CA LYS A 30 6.10 7.15 -2.18
C LYS A 30 6.93 6.17 -1.36
N ARG A 31 6.68 6.05 -0.05
CA ARG A 31 7.56 5.29 0.87
C ARG A 31 6.83 4.21 1.64
N ASP A 32 5.68 4.55 2.19
CA ASP A 32 4.91 3.65 3.02
C ASP A 32 4.14 2.65 2.15
N ARG A 33 4.36 1.36 2.43
CA ARG A 33 3.68 0.27 1.73
C ARG A 33 2.36 -0.05 2.44
N HIS A 34 1.30 -0.16 1.68
CA HIS A 34 -0.05 -0.36 2.23
C HIS A 34 -0.48 -1.80 2.07
N SER A 35 -0.92 -2.44 3.16
CA SER A 35 -1.43 -3.82 3.13
C SER A 35 -2.63 -3.96 2.19
N GLY A 36 -3.53 -2.97 2.18
CA GLY A 36 -4.66 -2.90 1.24
C GLY A 36 -4.28 -2.76 -0.23
N LEU A 37 -3.01 -2.44 -0.53
CA LEU A 37 -2.44 -2.43 -1.87
C LEU A 37 -1.44 -3.57 -2.06
N ASN A 38 -1.56 -4.70 -1.36
CA ASN A 38 -0.61 -5.81 -1.45
C ASN A 38 0.86 -5.37 -1.26
N TYR A 39 1.06 -4.45 -0.31
CA TYR A 39 2.35 -3.86 0.03
C TYR A 39 3.05 -3.13 -1.14
N TYR A 40 2.27 -2.51 -2.03
CA TYR A 40 2.74 -1.45 -2.91
C TYR A 40 2.48 -0.08 -2.29
N THR A 41 3.19 0.93 -2.76
CA THR A 41 2.90 2.35 -2.50
C THR A 41 1.86 2.86 -3.52
N PRO A 42 1.11 3.93 -3.21
CA PRO A 42 0.19 4.56 -4.16
C PRO A 42 0.88 5.00 -5.45
N ASP A 43 2.09 5.56 -5.38
CA ASP A 43 2.88 5.94 -6.57
C ASP A 43 3.22 4.73 -7.45
N GLU A 44 3.63 3.61 -6.85
CA GLU A 44 3.95 2.38 -7.59
C GLU A 44 2.73 1.80 -8.30
N VAL A 45 1.54 1.91 -7.70
CA VAL A 45 0.28 1.49 -8.31
C VAL A 45 -0.08 2.44 -9.47
N TYR A 46 -0.13 3.74 -9.19
CA TYR A 46 -0.51 4.79 -10.15
C TYR A 46 0.39 4.78 -11.39
N THR A 47 1.70 4.71 -11.21
CA THR A 47 2.67 4.72 -12.31
C THR A 47 2.83 3.35 -13.00
N GLY A 48 2.19 2.29 -12.49
CA GLY A 48 2.31 0.94 -13.04
C GLY A 48 3.63 0.21 -12.70
N LYS A 49 4.53 0.83 -11.94
CA LYS A 49 5.80 0.21 -11.48
C LYS A 49 5.58 -1.10 -10.73
N TRP A 50 4.41 -1.28 -10.12
CA TRP A 50 4.02 -2.52 -9.44
C TRP A 50 4.22 -3.77 -10.31
N LYS A 51 4.08 -3.69 -11.64
CA LYS A 51 4.28 -4.83 -12.56
C LYS A 51 5.70 -5.37 -12.49
N GLN A 52 6.68 -4.48 -12.57
CA GLN A 52 8.10 -4.82 -12.48
C GLN A 52 8.45 -5.34 -11.08
N ILE A 53 7.87 -4.74 -10.04
CA ILE A 53 8.06 -5.17 -8.66
C ILE A 53 7.50 -6.58 -8.44
N LEU A 54 6.30 -6.87 -8.95
CA LEU A 54 5.68 -8.20 -8.86
C LEU A 54 6.54 -9.25 -9.53
N ALA A 55 6.99 -9.00 -10.77
CA ALA A 55 7.88 -9.91 -11.48
C ALA A 55 9.16 -10.20 -10.69
N ARG A 56 9.77 -9.16 -10.07
CA ARG A 56 10.96 -9.33 -9.22
C ARG A 56 10.67 -10.14 -7.96
N ARG A 57 9.54 -9.91 -7.30
CA ARG A 57 9.11 -10.65 -6.10
C ARG A 57 8.90 -12.13 -6.41
N GLN A 58 8.20 -12.43 -7.50
CA GLN A 58 7.95 -13.80 -7.98
C GLN A 58 9.25 -14.50 -8.39
N ALA A 59 10.15 -13.83 -9.11
CA ALA A 59 11.45 -14.41 -9.47
C ALA A 59 12.31 -14.74 -8.25
N LYS A 60 12.31 -13.89 -7.21
CA LYS A 60 13.01 -14.16 -5.95
C LYS A 60 12.42 -15.37 -5.22
N GLU A 61 11.10 -15.43 -5.13
CA GLU A 61 10.37 -16.55 -4.52
C GLU A 61 10.64 -17.86 -5.28
N GLN A 62 10.61 -17.85 -6.60
CA GLN A 62 10.94 -19.00 -7.44
C GLN A 62 12.37 -19.50 -7.19
N ARG A 63 13.36 -18.61 -7.14
CA ARG A 63 14.76 -18.96 -6.81
C ARG A 63 14.87 -19.61 -5.44
N TYR A 64 14.16 -19.08 -4.44
CA TYR A 64 14.14 -19.66 -3.10
C TYR A 64 13.60 -21.09 -3.11
N TYR A 65 12.49 -21.34 -3.82
CA TYR A 65 11.91 -22.68 -3.87
C TYR A 65 12.66 -23.67 -4.75
N GLN A 66 13.39 -23.20 -5.77
CA GLN A 66 14.35 -24.03 -6.49
C GLN A 66 15.49 -24.51 -5.59
N ALA A 67 16.00 -23.65 -4.70
CA ALA A 67 17.03 -23.99 -3.74
C ALA A 67 16.53 -24.86 -2.56
N HIS A 68 15.23 -24.81 -2.26
CA HIS A 68 14.61 -25.54 -1.15
C HIS A 68 13.37 -26.34 -1.62
N PRO A 69 13.54 -27.38 -2.44
CA PRO A 69 12.44 -28.08 -3.11
C PRO A 69 11.48 -28.79 -2.16
N THR A 70 11.88 -29.09 -0.92
CA THR A 70 11.01 -29.66 0.13
C THR A 70 10.07 -28.63 0.75
N ARG A 71 10.34 -27.32 0.58
CA ARG A 71 9.47 -26.22 0.99
C ARG A 71 8.71 -25.68 -0.22
N ARG A 72 7.83 -26.45 -0.86
CA ARG A 72 7.03 -25.93 -2.00
C ARG A 72 5.70 -25.34 -1.53
N PRO A 73 5.36 -24.08 -1.87
CA PRO A 73 3.97 -23.65 -1.96
C PRO A 73 3.41 -24.00 -3.33
N ALA A 74 2.12 -24.26 -3.38
CA ALA A 74 1.41 -24.53 -4.63
C ALA A 74 1.24 -23.26 -5.50
N VAL A 75 1.30 -22.06 -4.90
CA VAL A 75 1.00 -20.78 -5.56
C VAL A 75 1.84 -19.67 -4.94
N SER A 76 2.32 -18.72 -5.77
CA SER A 76 3.01 -17.51 -5.29
C SER A 76 2.16 -16.71 -4.30
N ALA A 77 2.76 -16.32 -3.18
CA ALA A 77 2.11 -15.45 -2.19
C ALA A 77 2.00 -14.00 -2.67
N TYR A 78 2.83 -13.57 -3.62
CA TYR A 78 2.84 -12.20 -4.12
C TYR A 78 1.77 -11.98 -5.20
N LYS A 79 0.94 -10.94 -5.01
CA LYS A 79 -0.18 -10.60 -5.89
C LYS A 79 -0.02 -9.21 -6.51
N ALA A 80 -0.73 -8.97 -7.62
CA ALA A 80 -0.96 -7.63 -8.17
C ALA A 80 -1.76 -6.77 -7.17
N PRO A 81 -1.69 -5.42 -7.23
CA PRO A 81 -2.59 -4.59 -6.44
C PRO A 81 -4.06 -4.89 -6.80
N PRO A 82 -5.01 -4.73 -5.86
CA PRO A 82 -6.44 -4.87 -6.17
C PRO A 82 -6.88 -3.93 -7.28
N GLN A 83 -7.78 -4.38 -8.16
CA GLN A 83 -8.35 -3.53 -9.22
C GLN A 83 -9.39 -2.54 -8.68
N LEU A 84 -10.01 -2.86 -7.56
CA LEU A 84 -11.00 -2.02 -6.89
C LEU A 84 -10.51 -1.74 -5.47
N VAL A 85 -10.45 -0.46 -5.12
CA VAL A 85 -10.04 0.03 -3.80
C VAL A 85 -11.03 1.08 -3.32
N GLY A 86 -11.32 1.10 -2.03
CA GLY A 86 -12.37 1.93 -1.47
C GLY A 86 -12.68 1.55 -0.03
N ILE A 87 -13.46 2.40 0.63
CA ILE A 87 -13.96 2.16 1.98
C ILE A 87 -15.35 1.54 1.84
N ASN A 88 -15.65 0.50 2.63
CA ASN A 88 -16.96 -0.17 2.66
C ASN A 88 -17.41 -0.78 1.32
N ILE A 89 -16.48 -1.25 0.48
CA ILE A 89 -16.82 -1.93 -0.77
C ILE A 89 -17.57 -3.23 -0.45
N GLY A 90 -18.77 -3.39 -1.02
CA GLY A 90 -19.66 -4.55 -0.78
C GLY A 90 -20.66 -4.37 0.36
N ARG A 91 -20.66 -3.21 1.04
CA ARG A 91 -21.72 -2.86 1.98
C ARG A 91 -22.92 -2.31 1.18
N ASP A 92 -24.11 -2.85 1.41
CA ASP A 92 -25.32 -2.30 0.79
C ASP A 92 -25.55 -0.86 1.31
N LEU A 93 -25.51 0.10 0.39
CA LEU A 93 -25.67 1.52 0.71
C LEU A 93 -27.14 1.91 0.89
N ALA A 94 -28.09 1.01 0.61
CA ALA A 94 -29.52 1.24 0.84
C ALA A 94 -29.86 1.58 2.31
N VAL A 95 -28.99 1.23 3.26
CA VAL A 95 -29.15 1.53 4.69
C VAL A 95 -28.99 3.03 4.99
N TYR A 96 -28.43 3.84 4.08
CA TYR A 96 -28.22 5.28 4.28
C TYR A 96 -29.23 6.18 3.52
N GLN A 97 -30.22 5.62 2.82
CA GLN A 97 -31.22 6.38 2.05
C GLN A 97 -32.56 6.59 2.79
N GLN A 98 -32.63 6.30 4.09
CA GLN A 98 -33.86 6.49 4.90
C GLN A 98 -33.81 7.71 5.84
N VAL A 99 -33.06 8.75 5.51
CA VAL A 99 -33.01 10.00 6.29
C VAL A 99 -33.53 11.17 5.48
#